data_AF-A0A1I1REY2-F1
#
_entry.id   AF-A0A1I1REY2-F1
#
_cell.length_a   1.000
_cell.length_b   1.000
_cell.length_c   1.000
_cell.angle_alpha   90.00
_cell.angle_beta   90.00
_cell.angle_gamma   90.00
#
_symmetry.space_group_name_H-M   'P 1'
#
loop_
_entity.id
_entity.type
_entity.pdbx_description
1 polymer ?
#
loop_
_entity_poly.entity_id
_entity_poly.type
_entity_poly.pdbx_seq_one_letter_code
_entity_poly.pdbx_strand_id
1 'polypeptide(L)'
;MNFQDSRGLHMLPQAPEEASYYTYGTPSAGLGQYAHPNMLSFLFNLEFKWGRHDDRKLGFGNISLADSTYFEGHKSHRDGLDIDIRPVRKDGKHMPVEYQQAAYDRAATRRLVELIWQCGHVDYVYFNDLTIPRVVRKPFHDNHLHVRVRG
;
A
#
# COMPACT_ATOMS: atom_id res chain seq x y z
N MET A 1 5.66 -17.03 14.35
CA MET A 1 4.71 -16.23 13.56
C MET A 1 4.00 -17.18 12.62
N ASN A 2 2.67 -17.13 12.57
CA ASN A 2 1.93 -17.90 11.57
C ASN A 2 1.83 -17.07 10.29
N PHE A 3 2.27 -17.65 9.18
CA PHE A 3 2.19 -17.01 7.85
C PHE A 3 0.76 -16.95 7.31
N GLN A 4 -0.17 -17.66 7.95
CA GLN A 4 -1.59 -17.69 7.63
C GLN A 4 -2.38 -17.59 8.92
N ASP A 5 -3.45 -16.80 8.95
CA ASP A 5 -4.35 -16.70 10.08
C ASP A 5 -5.55 -17.65 9.97
N SER A 6 -6.44 -17.62 10.98
CA SER A 6 -7.63 -18.47 11.04
C SER A 6 -8.67 -18.21 9.93
N ARG A 7 -8.56 -17.10 9.20
CA ARG A 7 -9.45 -16.72 8.09
C ARG A 7 -8.90 -17.16 6.74
N GLY A 8 -7.66 -17.67 6.71
CA GLY A 8 -6.94 -17.97 5.48
C GLY A 8 -6.31 -16.75 4.82
N LEU A 9 -6.15 -15.65 5.55
CA LEU A 9 -5.34 -14.53 5.07
C LEU A 9 -3.86 -14.82 5.32
N HIS A 10 -3.01 -14.39 4.40
CA HIS A 10 -1.60 -14.67 4.42
C HIS A 10 -0.80 -13.41 4.71
N MET A 11 0.22 -13.52 5.56
CA MET A 11 1.14 -12.42 5.81
C MET A 11 1.90 -12.09 4.52
N LEU A 12 1.90 -10.82 4.11
CA LEU A 12 2.75 -10.33 3.02
C LEU A 12 4.22 -10.69 3.30
N PRO A 13 4.99 -11.18 2.31
CA PRO A 13 6.41 -11.44 2.51
C PRO A 13 7.15 -10.17 2.98
N GLN A 14 7.90 -10.30 4.07
CA GLN A 14 8.56 -9.18 4.73
C GLN A 14 9.88 -8.87 4.00
N ALA A 15 9.87 -7.82 3.19
CA ALA A 15 11.03 -7.24 2.50
C ALA A 15 11.97 -8.24 1.80
N PRO A 16 11.54 -8.92 0.72
CA PRO A 16 12.44 -9.73 -0.10
C PRO A 16 13.54 -8.85 -0.71
N GLU A 17 14.79 -9.32 -0.70
CA GLU A 17 15.97 -8.55 -1.15
C GLU A 17 15.78 -7.98 -2.56
N GLU A 18 15.27 -8.81 -3.46
CA GLU A 18 15.00 -8.53 -4.88
C GLU A 18 13.64 -7.85 -5.15
N ALA A 19 12.83 -7.60 -4.13
CA ALA A 19 11.51 -6.99 -4.32
C ALA A 19 11.62 -5.49 -4.60
N SER A 20 10.71 -5.01 -5.43
CA SER A 20 10.50 -3.58 -5.71
C SER A 20 9.68 -2.87 -4.63
N TYR A 21 9.53 -3.50 -3.46
CA TYR A 21 8.86 -2.94 -2.29
C TYR A 21 9.64 -3.19 -0.99
N TYR A 22 9.36 -2.38 0.01
CA TYR A 22 9.70 -2.62 1.40
C TYR A 22 8.43 -2.60 2.24
N THR A 23 8.44 -3.26 3.39
CA THR A 23 7.30 -3.22 4.32
C THR A 23 7.51 -2.17 5.40
N TYR A 24 6.43 -1.48 5.73
CA TYR A 24 6.25 -0.74 6.97
C TYR A 24 4.87 -1.11 7.51
N GLY A 25 4.58 -0.79 8.77
CA GLY A 25 3.28 -1.09 9.31
C GLY A 25 3.30 -1.14 10.82
N THR A 26 2.11 -1.02 11.38
CA THR A 26 1.86 -1.07 12.82
C THR A 26 0.79 -2.12 13.06
N PRO A 27 1.02 -3.15 13.89
CA PRO A 27 2.28 -3.44 14.56
C PRO A 27 3.37 -3.88 13.57
N SER A 28 4.63 -3.76 14.00
CA SER A 28 5.80 -4.08 13.18
C SER A 28 5.95 -5.59 12.92
N ALA A 29 6.96 -5.96 12.13
CA ALA A 29 7.27 -7.34 11.76
C ALA A 29 6.11 -8.07 11.03
N GLY A 30 5.35 -7.34 10.21
CA GLY A 30 4.29 -7.90 9.38
C GLY A 30 2.97 -8.21 10.11
N LEU A 31 2.87 -7.91 11.41
CA LEU A 31 1.66 -8.21 12.19
C LEU A 31 0.41 -7.46 11.71
N GLY A 32 0.58 -6.32 11.05
CA GLY A 32 -0.49 -5.58 10.38
C GLY A 32 -0.69 -5.92 8.91
N GLN A 33 -0.10 -7.00 8.38
CA GLN A 33 0.00 -7.24 6.94
C GLN A 33 -0.59 -8.58 6.49
N TYR A 34 -1.69 -9.01 7.12
CA TYR A 34 -2.44 -10.18 6.67
C TYR A 34 -3.34 -9.81 5.49
N ALA A 35 -3.13 -10.46 4.36
CA ALA A 35 -3.70 -10.12 3.07
C ALA A 35 -4.58 -11.24 2.51
N HIS A 36 -5.66 -10.84 1.86
CA HIS A 36 -6.45 -11.74 1.03
C HIS A 36 -5.63 -12.19 -0.20
N PRO A 37 -5.83 -13.40 -0.75
CA PRO A 37 -5.12 -13.84 -1.96
C PRO A 37 -5.19 -12.86 -3.14
N ASN A 38 -6.34 -12.21 -3.33
CA ASN A 38 -6.49 -11.17 -4.36
C ASN A 38 -5.60 -9.95 -4.08
N MET A 39 -5.45 -9.55 -2.81
CA MET A 39 -4.54 -8.47 -2.42
C MET A 39 -3.09 -8.87 -2.69
N LEU A 40 -2.67 -10.08 -2.35
CA LEU A 40 -1.31 -10.55 -2.67
C LEU A 40 -1.05 -10.54 -4.18
N SER A 41 -2.02 -11.03 -4.97
CA SER A 41 -1.93 -11.04 -6.43
C SER A 41 -1.82 -9.63 -7.00
N PHE A 42 -2.59 -8.68 -6.45
CA PHE A 42 -2.51 -7.26 -6.77
C PHE A 42 -1.13 -6.67 -6.44
N LEU A 43 -0.60 -6.91 -5.24
CA LEU A 43 0.67 -6.35 -4.79
C LEU A 43 1.86 -6.86 -5.59
N PHE A 44 1.88 -8.16 -5.91
CA PHE A 44 2.94 -8.73 -6.75
C PHE A 44 2.87 -8.21 -8.18
N ASN A 45 1.68 -8.09 -8.77
CA ASN A 45 1.54 -7.46 -10.08
C ASN A 45 2.01 -5.98 -10.07
N LEU A 46 1.67 -5.25 -9.00
CA LEU A 46 2.04 -3.85 -8.84
C LEU A 46 3.57 -3.69 -8.73
N GLU A 47 4.24 -4.49 -7.89
CA GLU A 47 5.68 -4.38 -7.69
C GLU A 47 6.47 -4.76 -8.96
N PHE A 48 6.06 -5.81 -9.69
CA PHE A 48 6.67 -6.15 -10.98
C PHE A 48 6.52 -5.04 -12.03
N LYS A 49 5.34 -4.40 -12.10
CA LYS A 49 5.13 -3.27 -13.01
C LYS A 49 5.97 -2.07 -12.58
N TRP A 50 6.04 -1.78 -11.29
CA TRP A 50 6.78 -0.64 -10.76
C TRP A 50 8.28 -0.77 -10.99
N GLY A 51 8.90 -1.92 -10.69
CA GLY A 51 10.34 -2.15 -10.87
C GLY A 51 10.82 -2.07 -12.33
N ARG A 52 9.92 -2.08 -13.31
CA ARG A 52 10.24 -1.83 -14.74
C ARG A 52 10.31 -0.34 -15.09
N HIS A 53 9.88 0.53 -14.18
CA HIS A 53 9.74 1.97 -14.40
C HIS A 53 10.59 2.80 -13.46
N ASP A 54 10.89 2.28 -12.27
CA ASP A 54 11.54 3.05 -11.21
C ASP A 54 12.31 2.12 -10.26
N ASP A 55 13.55 2.50 -9.92
CA ASP A 55 14.42 1.71 -9.04
C ASP A 55 14.13 1.93 -7.54
N ARG A 56 13.34 2.95 -7.19
CA ARG A 56 12.95 3.21 -5.79
C ARG A 56 11.96 2.15 -5.34
N LYS A 57 12.07 1.65 -4.10
CA LYS A 57 11.11 0.67 -3.58
C LYS A 57 9.78 1.32 -3.16
N LEU A 58 8.67 0.62 -3.41
CA LEU A 58 7.34 0.98 -2.89
C LEU A 58 7.24 0.68 -1.39
N GLY A 59 6.66 1.59 -0.61
CA GLY A 59 6.34 1.31 0.78
C GLY A 59 4.98 0.65 0.90
N PHE A 60 4.91 -0.61 1.32
CA PHE A 60 3.66 -1.31 1.64
C PHE A 60 3.41 -1.33 3.14
N GLY A 61 2.27 -0.79 3.54
CA GLY A 61 1.84 -0.48 4.90
C GLY A 61 0.90 -1.52 5.51
N ASN A 62 -0.02 -1.02 6.33
CA ASN A 62 -1.08 -1.81 6.96
C ASN A 62 -2.02 -2.42 5.91
N ILE A 63 -2.49 -3.63 6.16
CA ILE A 63 -3.46 -4.39 5.35
C ILE A 63 -4.61 -4.90 6.23
N SER A 64 -4.27 -5.76 7.20
CA SER A 64 -5.17 -6.18 8.28
C SER A 64 -4.42 -6.86 9.41
N LEU A 65 -5.03 -6.85 10.60
CA LEU A 65 -4.58 -7.61 11.77
C LEU A 65 -5.09 -9.04 11.71
N ALA A 66 -4.30 -10.01 12.20
CA ALA A 66 -4.64 -11.44 12.20
C ALA A 66 -5.95 -11.78 12.94
N ASP A 67 -6.31 -10.97 13.94
CA ASP A 67 -7.49 -11.15 14.79
C ASP A 67 -8.72 -10.38 14.28
N SER A 68 -8.64 -9.76 13.10
CA SER A 68 -9.71 -8.92 12.53
C SER A 68 -10.08 -7.69 13.37
N THR A 69 -9.24 -7.27 14.31
CA THR A 69 -9.47 -5.99 15.00
C THR A 69 -9.13 -4.83 14.09
N TYR A 70 -9.56 -3.62 14.48
CA TYR A 70 -9.22 -2.40 13.76
C TYR A 70 -7.84 -1.90 14.20
N PHE A 71 -7.08 -1.37 13.26
CA PHE A 71 -6.00 -0.46 13.61
C PHE A 71 -6.60 0.78 14.30
N GLU A 72 -5.94 1.28 15.32
CA GLU A 72 -6.37 2.49 16.04
C GLU A 72 -6.59 3.64 15.05
N GLY A 73 -7.79 4.23 15.06
CA GLY A 73 -8.16 5.32 14.15
C GLY A 73 -8.59 4.91 12.73
N HIS A 74 -8.54 3.62 12.37
CA HIS A 74 -8.99 3.12 11.06
C HIS A 74 -10.37 2.45 11.15
N LYS A 75 -11.22 2.65 10.12
CA LYS A 75 -12.55 2.03 10.00
C LYS A 75 -12.63 0.91 8.95
N SER A 76 -11.55 0.70 8.21
CA SER A 76 -11.34 -0.33 7.18
C SER A 76 -10.19 -1.25 7.60
N HIS A 77 -9.53 -1.97 6.68
CA HIS A 77 -8.35 -2.80 6.98
C HIS A 77 -8.63 -4.02 7.87
N ARG A 78 -9.75 -4.69 7.63
CA ARG A 78 -10.15 -5.86 8.44
C ARG A 78 -10.07 -7.17 7.71
N ASP A 79 -10.39 -7.19 6.42
CA ASP A 79 -10.61 -8.41 5.63
C ASP A 79 -9.46 -8.73 4.66
N GLY A 80 -8.35 -8.00 4.77
CA GLY A 80 -7.17 -8.23 3.93
C GLY A 80 -7.28 -7.66 2.52
N LEU A 81 -8.28 -6.81 2.26
CA LEU A 81 -8.56 -6.22 0.93
C LEU A 81 -8.27 -4.71 0.86
N ASP A 82 -7.83 -4.10 1.95
CA ASP A 82 -7.33 -2.72 2.00
C ASP A 82 -5.81 -2.73 2.18
N ILE A 83 -5.11 -1.72 1.64
CA ILE A 83 -3.69 -1.50 1.92
C ILE A 83 -3.34 0.00 1.93
N ASP A 84 -2.46 0.40 2.83
CA ASP A 84 -1.82 1.72 2.80
C ASP A 84 -0.48 1.63 2.04
N ILE A 85 -0.29 2.49 1.04
CA ILE A 85 0.95 2.58 0.24
C ILE A 85 1.55 3.96 0.40
N ARG A 86 2.88 4.08 0.60
CA ARG A 86 3.53 5.40 0.68
C ARG A 86 3.49 6.12 -0.67
N PRO A 87 3.24 7.45 -0.70
CA PRO A 87 3.59 8.27 -1.84
C PRO A 87 5.12 8.26 -2.03
N VAL A 88 5.55 8.49 -3.26
CA VAL A 88 6.96 8.35 -3.63
C VAL A 88 7.74 9.59 -3.21
N ARG A 89 8.93 9.37 -2.66
CA ARG A 89 9.89 10.43 -2.33
C ARG A 89 10.90 10.61 -3.45
N LYS A 90 11.28 11.87 -3.70
CA LYS A 90 12.37 12.22 -4.64
C LYS A 90 13.71 11.64 -4.21
N ASP A 91 13.95 11.56 -2.91
CA ASP A 91 15.22 11.08 -2.33
C ASP A 91 15.27 9.56 -2.14
N GLY A 92 14.22 8.82 -2.52
CA GLY A 92 14.16 7.36 -2.42
C GLY A 92 14.19 6.79 -0.99
N LYS A 93 14.17 7.63 0.05
CA LYS A 93 14.26 7.14 1.44
C LYS A 93 12.99 6.38 1.85
N HIS A 94 13.15 5.30 2.61
CA HIS A 94 12.05 4.48 3.13
C HIS A 94 11.39 5.12 4.36
N MET A 95 10.77 6.29 4.19
CA MET A 95 10.16 7.06 5.28
C MET A 95 8.89 7.80 4.83
N PRO A 96 8.03 8.27 5.75
CA PRO A 96 6.85 9.05 5.40
C PRO A 96 7.16 10.31 4.56
N VAL A 97 6.19 10.74 3.75
CA VAL A 97 6.17 12.06 3.11
C VAL A 97 4.72 12.49 2.91
N GLU A 98 4.43 13.77 3.15
CA GLU A 98 3.13 14.38 2.81
C GLU A 98 3.19 15.01 1.41
N TYR A 99 2.07 15.02 0.67
CA TYR A 99 2.05 15.50 -0.71
C TYR A 99 2.40 17.00 -0.89
N GLN A 100 2.36 17.78 0.19
CA GLN A 100 2.74 19.19 0.21
C GLN A 100 4.24 19.39 0.45
N GLN A 101 4.96 18.36 0.90
CA GLN A 101 6.38 18.49 1.25
C GLN A 101 7.27 18.51 0.02
N ALA A 102 8.39 19.24 0.08
CA ALA A 102 9.33 19.37 -1.04
C ALA A 102 9.92 18.02 -1.50
N ALA A 103 10.04 17.05 -0.58
CA ALA A 103 10.55 15.72 -0.85
C ALA A 103 9.56 14.82 -1.61
N TYR A 104 8.27 15.18 -1.70
CA TYR A 104 7.26 14.41 -2.42
C TYR A 104 7.47 14.48 -3.93
N ASP A 105 7.47 13.32 -4.57
CA ASP A 105 7.53 13.17 -6.01
C ASP A 105 6.12 12.92 -6.58
N ARG A 106 5.47 14.02 -6.98
CA ARG A 106 4.15 13.98 -7.61
C ARG A 106 4.11 13.18 -8.90
N ALA A 107 5.15 13.29 -9.74
CA ALA A 107 5.17 12.62 -11.04
C ALA A 107 5.25 11.10 -10.86
N ALA A 108 6.13 10.65 -9.97
CA ALA A 108 6.25 9.25 -9.61
C ALA A 108 5.01 8.70 -8.89
N THR A 109 4.42 9.49 -7.99
CA THR A 109 3.17 9.09 -7.30
C THR A 109 2.00 9.01 -8.26
N ARG A 110 1.90 9.92 -9.25
CA ARG A 110 0.91 9.81 -10.33
C ARG A 110 1.10 8.51 -11.11
N ARG A 111 2.34 8.16 -11.45
CA ARG A 111 2.66 6.91 -12.13
C ARG A 111 2.27 5.69 -11.29
N LEU A 112 2.54 5.71 -9.99
CA LEU A 112 2.10 4.67 -9.06
C LEU A 112 0.58 4.51 -9.09
N VAL A 113 -0.20 5.60 -9.04
CA VAL A 113 -1.67 5.55 -9.13
C VAL A 113 -2.14 4.95 -10.45
N GLU A 114 -1.52 5.32 -11.57
CA GLU A 114 -1.82 4.71 -12.87
C GLU A 114 -1.60 3.19 -12.85
N LEU A 115 -0.46 2.74 -12.31
CA LEU A 115 -0.14 1.31 -12.22
C LEU A 115 -1.08 0.56 -11.29
N ILE A 116 -1.48 1.15 -10.15
CA ILE A 116 -2.50 0.61 -9.24
C ILE A 116 -3.77 0.30 -10.03
N TRP A 117 -4.30 1.26 -10.79
CA TRP A 117 -5.50 1.03 -11.59
C TRP A 117 -5.30 0.06 -12.75
N GLN A 118 -4.09 -0.05 -13.31
CA GLN A 118 -3.75 -1.03 -14.36
C GLN A 118 -3.61 -2.47 -13.85
N CYS A 119 -3.44 -2.68 -12.54
CA CYS A 119 -3.41 -4.03 -11.96
C CYS A 119 -4.80 -4.69 -11.95
N GLY A 120 -5.86 -3.93 -12.23
CA GLY A 120 -7.24 -4.40 -12.19
C GLY A 120 -7.75 -4.60 -10.77
N HIS A 121 -9.06 -4.86 -10.63
CA HIS A 121 -9.70 -5.20 -9.35
C HIS A 121 -9.58 -4.14 -8.24
N VAL A 122 -9.33 -2.88 -8.57
CA VAL A 122 -9.34 -1.77 -7.60
C VAL A 122 -10.73 -1.16 -7.54
N ASP A 123 -11.30 -1.03 -6.34
CA ASP A 123 -12.59 -0.37 -6.14
C ASP A 123 -12.41 1.13 -5.89
N TYR A 124 -11.40 1.54 -5.10
CA TYR A 124 -11.06 2.94 -4.88
C TYR A 124 -9.61 3.14 -4.42
N VAL A 125 -9.14 4.37 -4.61
CA VAL A 125 -7.86 4.88 -4.09
C VAL A 125 -8.14 6.20 -3.37
N TYR A 126 -7.89 6.26 -2.06
CA TYR A 126 -7.95 7.52 -1.31
C TYR A 126 -6.56 8.16 -1.22
N PHE A 127 -6.48 9.42 -1.62
CA PHE A 127 -5.29 10.26 -1.51
C PHE A 127 -5.68 11.73 -1.71
N ASN A 128 -4.97 12.65 -1.06
CA ASN A 128 -5.37 14.06 -1.01
C ASN A 128 -4.68 14.98 -2.03
N ASP A 129 -3.69 14.50 -2.79
CA ASP A 129 -3.18 15.23 -3.96
C ASP A 129 -4.16 15.11 -5.14
N LEU A 130 -5.15 15.99 -5.19
CA LEU A 130 -6.21 15.97 -6.20
C LEU A 130 -5.76 16.38 -7.61
N THR A 131 -4.48 16.75 -7.77
CA THR A 131 -3.90 16.92 -9.11
C THR A 131 -3.64 15.58 -9.80
N ILE A 132 -3.60 14.48 -9.04
CA ILE A 132 -3.51 13.12 -9.57
C ILE A 132 -4.92 12.64 -9.94
N PRO A 133 -5.15 12.15 -11.18
CA PRO A 133 -6.46 11.66 -11.58
C PRO A 133 -6.83 10.37 -10.85
N ARG A 134 -8.15 10.14 -10.68
CA ARG A 134 -8.74 8.90 -10.12
C ARG A 134 -8.38 8.60 -8.66
N VAL A 135 -7.94 9.59 -7.90
CA VAL A 135 -7.93 9.53 -6.43
C VAL A 135 -9.20 10.17 -5.87
N VAL A 136 -9.62 9.73 -4.69
CA VAL A 136 -10.75 10.31 -3.97
C VAL A 136 -10.25 10.92 -2.67
N ARG A 137 -10.60 12.18 -2.42
CA ARG A 137 -10.20 12.88 -1.18
C ARG A 137 -10.78 12.16 0.05
N LYS A 138 -9.97 11.99 1.08
CA LYS A 138 -10.40 11.50 2.40
C LYS A 138 -9.59 12.15 3.51
N PRO A 139 -10.21 12.58 4.64
CA PRO A 139 -9.45 13.12 5.77
C PRO A 139 -8.28 12.20 6.16
N PHE A 140 -7.13 12.79 6.48
CA PHE A 140 -5.91 12.10 6.95
C PHE A 140 -5.11 11.28 5.90
N HIS A 141 -5.44 11.40 4.61
CA HIS A 141 -4.74 10.68 3.52
C HIS A 141 -3.74 11.58 2.76
N ASP A 142 -2.98 12.39 3.51
CA ASP A 142 -1.97 13.30 2.94
C ASP A 142 -0.62 12.59 2.71
N ASN A 143 -0.38 11.46 3.40
CA ASN A 143 0.94 10.80 3.49
C ASN A 143 0.93 9.29 3.15
N HIS A 144 -0.19 8.78 2.65
CA HIS A 144 -0.37 7.42 2.16
C HIS A 144 -1.56 7.36 1.19
N LEU A 145 -1.50 6.44 0.23
CA LEU A 145 -2.61 6.03 -0.60
C LEU A 145 -3.31 4.86 0.09
N HIS A 146 -4.58 4.99 0.43
CA HIS A 146 -5.40 3.86 0.85
C HIS A 146 -6.00 3.22 -0.40
N VAL A 147 -5.67 1.97 -0.68
CA VAL A 147 -6.16 1.22 -1.84
C VAL A 147 -7.06 0.09 -1.38
N ARG A 148 -8.25 0.00 -1.96
CA ARG A 148 -9.16 -1.14 -1.79
C ARG A 148 -9.20 -1.96 -3.06
N VAL A 149 -9.01 -3.28 -2.93
CA VAL A 149 -9.21 -4.24 -4.02
C VAL A 149 -10.51 -5.03 -3.83
N ARG A 150 -11.00 -5.59 -4.94
CA ARG A 150 -12.20 -6.42 -4.98
C ARG A 150 -11.88 -7.83 -4.46
N GLY A 151 -12.73 -8.31 -3.55
CA GLY A 151 -12.74 -9.68 -3.02
C GLY A 151 -13.23 -10.69 -4.04
#